data_AF-A0A453HG39-F1
#
_entry.id   AF-A0A453HG39-F1
#
_cell.length_a   1.000
_cell.length_b   1.000
_cell.length_c   1.000
_cell.angle_alpha   90.00
_cell.angle_beta   90.00
_cell.angle_gamma   90.00
#
_symmetry.space_group_name_H-M   'P 1'
#
loop_
_entity.id
_entity.type
_entity.pdbx_description
1 polymer ?
#
loop_
_entity_poly.entity_id
_entity_poly.type
_entity_poly.pdbx_seq_one_letter_code
_entity_poly.pdbx_strand_id
1 'polypeptide(L)'
;LIDVTHFLTQTLTKLRFTRNELTEDEKNAFKKLLEEDSFYTIRLPSNVLDPTRNDYIYSSIKARCIPRDSLDEHIVIHMDGVNILAVNYGSVGGCQYPRPMKVPSKWTFNSYTILKTADQAPRELHHL
;
A
#
# COMPACT_ATOMS: atom_id res chain seq x y z
N LEU A 1 3.93 -5.62 -18.53
CA LEU A 1 5.34 -5.77 -18.96
C LEU A 1 6.15 -4.77 -18.14
N ILE A 2 7.00 -5.26 -17.23
CA ILE A 2 7.90 -4.44 -16.42
C ILE A 2 9.29 -4.66 -17.01
N ASP A 3 9.89 -3.59 -17.53
CA ASP A 3 11.24 -3.60 -18.08
C ASP A 3 12.24 -3.38 -16.94
N VAL A 4 13.19 -4.30 -16.77
CA VAL A 4 14.21 -4.27 -15.70
C VAL A 4 15.59 -4.18 -16.34
N THR A 5 16.15 -2.98 -16.36
CA THR A 5 17.53 -2.73 -16.79
C THR A 5 18.50 -3.01 -15.64
N HIS A 6 19.47 -3.90 -15.90
CA HIS A 6 20.44 -4.45 -14.97
C HIS A 6 21.65 -3.52 -14.79
N PHE A 7 21.96 -3.07 -13.56
CA PHE A 7 23.29 -2.57 -13.17
C PHE A 7 23.54 -2.84 -11.67
N LEU A 8 24.80 -3.16 -11.34
CA LEU A 8 25.28 -3.65 -10.04
C LEU A 8 24.88 -2.76 -8.85
N THR A 9 24.58 -3.39 -7.70
CA THR A 9 23.87 -2.85 -6.51
C THR A 9 22.41 -2.47 -6.79
N GLN A 10 21.51 -3.46 -6.71
CA GLN A 10 20.06 -3.24 -6.89
C GLN A 10 19.46 -2.51 -5.69
N THR A 11 19.69 -1.20 -5.64
CA THR A 11 18.97 -0.29 -4.74
C THR A 11 17.69 0.13 -5.46
N LEU A 12 16.56 -0.42 -5.03
CA LEU A 12 15.28 -0.19 -5.69
C LEU A 12 14.79 1.24 -5.38
N THR A 13 15.12 2.17 -6.28
CA THR A 13 14.98 3.61 -6.06
C THR A 13 13.58 4.15 -6.35
N LYS A 14 12.72 3.38 -7.05
CA LYS A 14 11.37 3.81 -7.39
C LYS A 14 10.44 2.62 -7.64
N LEU A 15 9.45 2.44 -6.78
CA LEU A 15 8.30 1.56 -7.04
C LEU A 15 7.19 2.36 -7.72
N ARG A 16 6.67 1.83 -8.83
CA ARG A 16 5.44 2.33 -9.44
C ARG A 16 4.31 1.38 -9.09
N PHE A 17 3.37 1.86 -8.30
CA PHE A 17 2.14 1.14 -7.99
C PHE A 17 1.10 1.45 -9.06
N THR A 18 0.63 0.42 -9.74
CA THR A 18 -0.49 0.52 -10.69
C THR A 18 -1.61 -0.37 -10.19
N ARG A 19 -2.81 0.20 -10.11
CA ARG A 19 -4.03 -0.56 -9.83
C ARG A 19 -4.90 -0.64 -11.06
N ASN A 20 -5.49 -1.80 -11.24
CA ASN A 20 -6.55 -1.99 -12.22
C ASN A 20 -7.84 -1.33 -11.70
N GLU A 21 -8.71 -0.95 -12.62
CA GLU A 21 -10.06 -0.52 -12.28
C GLU A 21 -10.83 -1.67 -11.63
N LEU A 22 -11.64 -1.34 -10.62
CA LEU A 22 -12.50 -2.33 -9.98
C LEU A 22 -13.60 -2.75 -10.94
N THR A 23 -13.78 -4.06 -11.07
CA THR A 23 -14.95 -4.67 -11.71
C THR A 23 -16.22 -4.39 -10.90
N GLU A 24 -17.39 -4.55 -11.51
CA GLU A 24 -18.66 -4.28 -10.83
C GLU A 24 -18.88 -5.21 -9.61
N ASP A 25 -18.44 -6.46 -9.72
CA ASP A 25 -18.48 -7.43 -8.62
C ASP A 25 -17.58 -6.99 -7.45
N GLU A 26 -16.36 -6.51 -7.73
CA GLU A 26 -15.46 -6.00 -6.71
C GLU A 26 -16.00 -4.74 -6.04
N LYS A 27 -16.66 -3.85 -6.79
CA LYS A 27 -17.35 -2.67 -6.22
C LYS A 27 -18.45 -3.10 -5.26
N ASN A 28 -19.23 -4.12 -5.62
CA ASN A 28 -20.29 -4.64 -4.76
C ASN A 28 -19.74 -5.34 -3.51
N ALA A 29 -18.65 -6.10 -3.64
CA ALA A 29 -17.93 -6.67 -2.50
C ALA A 29 -17.38 -5.57 -1.57
N PHE A 30 -16.82 -4.50 -2.15
CA PHE A 30 -16.32 -3.37 -1.37
C PHE A 30 -17.43 -2.65 -0.61
N LYS A 31 -18.61 -2.46 -1.21
CA LYS A 31 -19.79 -1.89 -0.52
C LYS A 31 -20.19 -2.71 0.70
N LYS A 32 -20.18 -4.04 0.62
CA LYS A 32 -20.45 -4.92 1.77
C LYS A 32 -19.43 -4.70 2.89
N LEU A 33 -18.15 -4.55 2.55
CA LEU A 33 -17.12 -4.23 3.54
C LEU A 33 -17.37 -2.88 4.23
N LEU A 34 -17.88 -1.89 3.49
CA LEU A 34 -18.27 -0.60 4.06
C LEU A 34 -19.47 -0.71 4.98
N GLU A 35 -20.50 -1.46 4.60
CA GLU A 35 -21.69 -1.68 5.43
C GLU A 35 -21.34 -2.31 6.77
N GLU A 36 -20.49 -3.33 6.77
CA GLU A 36 -20.08 -4.07 7.96
C GLU A 36 -18.99 -3.39 8.79
N ASP A 37 -18.41 -2.27 8.32
CA ASP A 37 -17.14 -1.74 8.87
C ASP A 37 -16.05 -2.83 8.95
N SER A 38 -16.01 -3.69 7.94
CA SER A 38 -15.07 -4.80 7.83
C SER A 38 -13.70 -4.30 7.38
N PHE A 39 -12.70 -5.17 7.48
CA PHE A 39 -11.32 -4.83 7.12
C PHE A 39 -11.09 -5.03 5.63
N TYR A 40 -10.52 -4.02 4.98
CA TYR A 40 -9.94 -4.12 3.66
C TYR A 40 -8.45 -4.44 3.80
N THR A 41 -8.03 -5.55 3.23
CA THR A 41 -6.67 -6.09 3.34
C THR A 41 -5.98 -6.04 2.00
N ILE A 42 -4.76 -5.52 1.99
CA ILE A 42 -3.86 -5.60 0.85
C ILE A 42 -2.82 -6.70 1.07
N ARG A 43 -2.36 -7.29 -0.04
CA ARG A 43 -1.24 -8.24 -0.06
C ARG A 43 -0.14 -7.71 -0.97
N LEU A 44 1.11 -7.79 -0.52
CA LEU A 44 2.29 -7.47 -1.32
C LEU A 44 3.30 -8.63 -1.20
N PRO A 45 4.04 -8.95 -2.27
CA PRO A 45 5.12 -9.94 -2.19
C PRO A 45 6.23 -9.43 -1.27
N SER A 46 6.82 -10.32 -0.47
CA SER A 46 7.95 -9.98 0.41
C SER A 46 9.23 -9.68 -0.36
N ASN A 47 9.37 -10.21 -1.57
CA ASN A 47 10.50 -9.95 -2.46
C ASN A 47 10.00 -9.47 -3.83
N VAL A 48 10.53 -8.34 -4.29
CA VAL A 48 10.09 -7.71 -5.55
C VAL A 48 10.66 -8.41 -6.78
N LEU A 49 11.80 -9.08 -6.66
CA LEU A 49 12.48 -9.79 -7.75
C LEU A 49 12.06 -11.26 -7.86
N ASP A 50 11.70 -11.86 -6.74
CA ASP A 50 11.20 -13.23 -6.67
C ASP A 50 9.77 -13.28 -6.12
N PRO A 51 8.77 -12.94 -6.95
CA PRO A 51 7.37 -13.06 -6.57
C PRO A 51 6.88 -14.51 -6.48
N THR A 52 7.70 -15.50 -6.89
CA THR A 52 7.31 -16.92 -6.92
C THR A 52 7.46 -17.61 -5.57
N ARG A 53 8.19 -16.97 -4.66
CA ARG A 53 8.45 -17.48 -3.31
C ARG A 53 7.21 -17.58 -2.42
N ASN A 54 6.04 -17.09 -2.87
CA ASN A 54 4.74 -17.13 -2.16
C ASN A 54 4.76 -16.51 -0.74
N ASP A 55 5.82 -15.79 -0.39
CA ASP A 55 5.91 -15.06 0.85
C ASP A 55 5.23 -13.70 0.66
N TYR A 56 4.15 -13.47 1.42
CA TYR A 56 3.34 -12.25 1.33
C TYR A 56 3.32 -11.50 2.65
N ILE A 57 3.34 -10.18 2.54
CA ILE A 57 3.10 -9.27 3.65
C ILE A 57 1.71 -8.67 3.48
N TYR A 58 0.95 -8.71 4.56
CA TYR A 58 -0.42 -8.25 4.61
C TYR A 58 -0.52 -6.98 5.46
N SER A 59 -1.37 -6.06 5.03
CA SER A 59 -1.79 -4.94 5.88
C SER A 59 -3.28 -4.69 5.67
N SER A 60 -3.95 -4.38 6.76
CA SER A 60 -5.40 -4.22 6.78
C SER A 60 -5.79 -2.90 7.44
N ILE A 61 -6.83 -2.26 6.90
CA ILE A 61 -7.49 -1.10 7.53
C ILE A 61 -9.00 -1.29 7.47
N LYS A 62 -9.75 -0.61 8.33
CA LYS A 62 -11.21 -0.53 8.19
C LYS A 62 -11.58 0.05 6.83
N ALA A 63 -12.48 -0.62 6.11
CA ALA A 63 -12.86 -0.25 4.76
C ALA A 63 -13.42 1.18 4.70
N ARG A 64 -14.16 1.60 5.74
CA ARG A 64 -14.72 2.95 5.87
C ARG A 64 -13.68 4.07 5.94
N CYS A 65 -12.40 3.75 6.14
CA CYS A 65 -11.33 4.74 6.16
C CYS A 65 -10.90 5.18 4.76
N ILE A 66 -11.10 4.32 3.76
CA ILE A 66 -10.57 4.49 2.40
C ILE A 66 -11.44 5.44 1.55
N PRO A 67 -12.78 5.32 1.51
CA PRO A 67 -13.58 6.13 0.62
C PRO A 67 -13.73 7.56 1.15
N ARG A 68 -13.31 8.53 0.32
CA ARG A 68 -13.58 9.95 0.51
C ARG A 68 -14.43 10.46 -0.66
N ASP A 69 -13.85 11.19 -1.59
CA ASP A 69 -14.48 11.54 -2.87
C ASP A 69 -14.03 10.57 -3.97
N SER A 70 -12.77 10.13 -3.88
CA SER A 70 -12.17 8.97 -4.53
C SER A 70 -11.77 7.92 -3.49
N LEU A 71 -11.16 6.82 -3.94
CA LEU A 71 -10.52 5.83 -3.06
C LEU A 71 -9.11 6.33 -2.75
N ASP A 72 -8.99 7.11 -1.67
CA ASP A 72 -7.72 7.75 -1.28
C ASP A 72 -6.92 6.80 -0.39
N GLU A 73 -5.84 6.28 -0.94
CA GLU A 73 -5.03 5.25 -0.29
C GLU A 73 -3.66 5.81 0.07
N HIS A 74 -3.17 5.40 1.22
CA HIS A 74 -1.83 5.71 1.68
C HIS A 74 -1.08 4.42 1.98
N ILE A 75 0.01 4.19 1.25
CA ILE A 75 0.80 2.96 1.33
C ILE A 75 2.22 3.34 1.71
N VAL A 76 2.65 2.92 2.90
CA VAL A 76 4.04 3.09 3.35
C VAL A 76 4.72 1.73 3.32
N ILE A 77 5.67 1.58 2.42
CA ILE A 77 6.44 0.34 2.24
C ILE A 77 7.80 0.53 2.90
N HIS A 78 8.10 -0.32 3.88
CA HIS A 78 9.42 -0.40 4.49
C HIS A 78 10.17 -1.54 3.83
N MET A 79 11.33 -1.22 3.27
CA MET A 79 12.14 -2.20 2.55
C MET A 79 13.62 -2.12 2.93
N ASP A 80 14.30 -3.25 2.71
CA ASP A 80 15.74 -3.38 2.81
C ASP A 80 16.25 -4.09 1.56
N GLY A 81 16.99 -3.35 0.72
CA GLY A 81 17.37 -3.77 -0.63
C GLY A 81 16.16 -4.12 -1.50
N VAL A 82 15.96 -5.41 -1.73
CA VAL A 82 14.90 -5.98 -2.59
C VAL A 82 13.77 -6.64 -1.80
N ASN A 83 13.93 -6.70 -0.47
CA ASN A 83 12.97 -7.32 0.43
C ASN A 83 12.10 -6.24 1.07
N ILE A 84 10.78 -6.41 0.99
CA ILE A 84 9.82 -5.65 1.77
C ILE A 84 9.79 -6.29 3.16
N LEU A 85 9.93 -5.47 4.19
CA LEU A 85 9.91 -5.89 5.59
C LEU A 85 8.54 -5.65 6.23
N ALA A 86 7.91 -4.54 5.88
CA ALA A 86 6.59 -4.18 6.38
C ALA A 86 5.86 -3.29 5.40
N VAL A 87 4.53 -3.34 5.43
CA VAL A 87 3.68 -2.39 4.73
C VAL A 87 2.65 -1.82 5.71
N ASN A 88 2.46 -0.52 5.67
CA ASN A 88 1.36 0.14 6.37
C ASN A 88 0.40 0.67 5.32
N TYR A 89 -0.79 0.10 5.32
CA TYR A 89 -1.89 0.51 4.46
C TYR A 89 -2.91 1.32 5.25
N GLY A 90 -3.24 2.51 4.75
CA GLY A 90 -4.28 3.32 5.34
C GLY A 90 -4.84 4.39 4.40
N SER A 91 -5.42 5.44 4.98
CA SER A 91 -5.91 6.62 4.25
C SER A 91 -5.06 7.85 4.56
N VAL A 92 -4.97 8.75 3.59
CA VAL A 92 -4.45 10.10 3.81
C VAL A 92 -5.32 10.79 4.87
N GLY A 93 -4.70 11.37 5.90
CA GLY A 93 -5.41 12.02 7.02
C GLY A 93 -5.87 11.08 8.14
N GLY A 94 -5.49 9.80 8.11
CA GLY A 94 -5.82 8.84 9.16
C GLY A 94 -7.30 8.42 9.18
N CYS A 95 -7.67 7.63 10.18
CA CYS A 95 -9.02 7.11 10.32
C CYS A 95 -9.51 7.22 11.76
N GLN A 96 -10.16 8.35 12.07
CA GLN A 96 -10.70 8.62 13.39
C GLN A 96 -12.14 8.12 13.51
N TYR A 97 -12.53 7.80 14.74
CA TYR A 97 -13.91 7.47 15.07
C TYR A 97 -14.69 8.77 15.35
N PRO A 98 -15.96 8.91 14.93
CA PRO A 98 -16.82 7.93 14.26
C PRO A 98 -16.49 7.77 12.76
N ARG A 99 -16.56 6.53 12.26
CA ARG A 99 -16.36 6.22 10.84
C ARG A 99 -17.70 6.19 10.10
N PRO A 100 -18.08 7.26 9.38
CA PRO A 100 -19.33 7.28 8.63
C PRO A 100 -19.27 6.26 7.49
N MET A 101 -20.40 5.63 7.21
CA MET A 101 -20.55 4.82 5.99
C MET A 101 -20.74 5.78 4.82
N LYS A 102 -19.73 5.89 3.95
CA LYS A 102 -19.77 6.70 2.72
C LYS A 102 -19.31 5.83 1.56
N VAL A 103 -20.12 5.80 0.51
CA VAL A 103 -19.75 5.18 -0.78
C VAL A 103 -19.03 6.24 -1.61
N PRO A 104 -17.89 5.93 -2.24
CA PRO A 104 -17.16 6.91 -3.04
C PRO A 104 -17.94 7.27 -4.30
N SER A 105 -17.92 8.55 -4.66
CA SER A 105 -18.53 9.04 -5.91
C SER A 105 -17.73 8.62 -7.13
N LYS A 106 -16.40 8.47 -6.97
CA LYS A 106 -15.48 8.00 -8.01
C LYS A 106 -14.80 6.70 -7.58
N TRP A 107 -14.96 5.65 -8.38
CA TRP A 107 -14.31 4.35 -8.17
C TRP A 107 -12.90 4.31 -8.76
N THR A 108 -12.13 5.36 -8.50
CA THR A 108 -10.75 5.52 -8.96
C THR A 108 -9.82 5.53 -7.77
N PHE A 109 -8.75 4.74 -7.82
CA PHE A 109 -7.73 4.73 -6.78
C PHE A 109 -6.80 5.94 -6.92
N ASN A 110 -6.71 6.70 -5.85
CA ASN A 110 -5.75 7.77 -5.67
C ASN A 110 -4.72 7.32 -4.63
N SER A 111 -3.74 6.55 -5.08
CA SER A 111 -2.77 5.89 -4.20
C SER A 111 -1.53 6.77 -3.98
N TYR A 112 -1.35 7.24 -2.76
CA TYR A 112 -0.14 7.90 -2.31
C TYR A 112 0.82 6.86 -1.70
N THR A 113 1.98 6.66 -2.34
CA THR A 113 2.95 5.64 -1.91
C THR A 113 4.24 6.29 -1.41
N ILE A 114 4.68 5.89 -0.22
CA ILE A 114 5.97 6.27 0.37
C ILE A 114 6.83 5.03 0.51
N LEU A 115 8.06 5.12 0.02
CA LEU A 115 9.07 4.08 0.20
C LEU A 115 10.07 4.52 1.28
N LYS A 116 10.26 3.68 2.30
CA LYS A 116 11.27 3.88 3.33
C LYS A 116 12.30 2.77 3.22
N THR A 117 13.54 3.13 2.89
CA THR A 117 14.69 2.23 2.89
C THR A 117 15.43 2.34 4.21
N ALA A 118 15.97 1.22 4.71
CA ALA A 118 16.76 1.18 5.95
C ALA A 118 17.95 2.15 5.95
N ASP A 119 18.53 2.42 4.77
CA ASP A 119 19.65 3.38 4.58
C ASP A 119 19.28 4.86 4.78
N GLN A 120 17.99 5.21 4.86
CA GLN A 120 17.56 6.59 5.15
C GLN A 120 17.60 6.93 6.66
N ALA A 121 18.02 6.00 7.52
CA ALA A 121 18.29 6.30 8.91
C ALA A 121 19.53 7.21 9.03
N PRO A 122 19.44 8.40 9.65
CA PRO A 122 20.61 9.24 9.89
C PRO A 122 21.61 8.46 10.74
N ARG A 123 22.77 8.12 10.17
CA ARG A 123 23.92 7.70 10.96
C ARG A 123 24.59 8.94 11.52
N GLU A 124 23.95 9.60 12.47
CA GLU A 124 24.63 10.58 13.30
C GLU A 124 25.64 9.81 14.17
N LEU A 125 26.86 9.66 13.64
CA LEU A 125 28.05 9.33 14.40
C LEU A 125 28.32 10.51 15.34
N HIS A 126 27.73 10.49 16.53
CA HIS A 126 28.27 11.25 17.65
C HIS A 126 29.63 10.64 17.97
N HIS A 127 30.69 11.20 17.37
CA HIS A 127 32.04 11.08 17.89
C HIS A 127 32.04 11.73 19.28
N LEU A 128 32.15 10.88 20.31
CA LEU A 128 32.61 11.26 21.64
C LEU A 128 34.13 11.17 21.70
#